data_AF-A0A9Q1A969-F1
#
_entry.id   AF-A0A9Q1A969-F1
#
_cell.length_a   1.000
_cell.length_b   1.000
_cell.length_c   1.000
_cell.angle_alpha   90.00
_cell.angle_beta   90.00
_cell.angle_gamma   90.00
#
_symmetry.space_group_name_H-M   'P 1'
#
loop_
_entity.id
_entity.type
_entity.pdbx_description
1 polymer ?
#
loop_
_entity_poly.entity_id
_entity_poly.type
_entity_poly.pdbx_seq_one_letter_code
_entity_poly.pdbx_strand_id
1 'polypeptide(L)'
;MQHADEEEDINKVLYFSYEHFYVIYCKFWELDTDHDFLIDKENLIRYGNHALTYRIVDRIFSQVARKFTSKVEGKMGYEDFVYFILSEEDKSSEPSLEYWYIWMEMEF
;
A
#
# COMPACT_ATOMS: atom_id res chain seq x y z
N MET A 1 17.10 3.80 16.78
CA MET A 1 16.52 5.11 17.16
C MET A 1 17.56 6.21 17.23
N GLN A 2 18.76 5.99 17.79
CA GLN A 2 19.84 7.01 17.86
C GLN A 2 20.19 7.70 16.52
N HIS A 3 20.14 7.01 15.38
CA HIS A 3 20.47 7.59 14.07
C HIS A 3 19.46 8.65 13.58
N ALA A 4 18.21 8.65 14.07
CA ALA A 4 17.23 9.67 13.70
C ALA A 4 17.42 10.98 14.50
N ASP A 5 18.00 10.87 15.71
CA ASP A 5 18.24 12.01 16.59
C ASP A 5 19.54 12.76 16.21
N GLU A 6 20.43 12.13 15.43
CA GLU A 6 21.72 12.68 14.99
C GLU A 6 21.68 13.33 13.59
N GLU A 7 20.72 12.94 12.76
CA GLU A 7 20.58 13.46 11.38
C GLU A 7 19.67 14.68 11.33
N GLU A 8 20.24 15.83 10.96
CA GLU A 8 19.49 17.09 10.81
C GLU A 8 18.49 17.06 9.64
N ASP A 9 18.75 16.22 8.63
CA ASP A 9 17.87 16.01 7.48
C ASP A 9 17.11 14.69 7.64
N ILE A 10 15.85 14.81 8.08
CA ILE A 10 14.96 13.69 8.33
C ILE A 10 14.74 12.81 7.08
N ASN A 11 14.92 13.36 5.86
CA ASN A 11 14.75 12.62 4.61
C ASN A 11 15.87 11.60 4.36
N LYS A 12 17.03 11.75 5.01
CA LYS A 12 18.13 10.79 4.94
C LYS A 12 17.93 9.59 5.87
N VAL A 13 16.96 9.68 6.76
CA VAL A 13 16.63 8.60 7.69
C VAL A 13 15.58 7.70 7.02
N LEU A 14 16.00 6.51 6.58
CA LEU A 14 15.23 5.60 5.73
C LEU A 14 13.74 5.42 6.10
N TYR A 15 13.44 5.20 7.39
CA TYR A 15 12.08 4.97 7.89
C TYR A 15 11.33 6.23 8.32
N PHE A 16 12.03 7.37 8.41
CA PHE A 16 11.48 8.64 8.88
C PHE A 16 11.43 9.71 7.79
N SER A 17 11.82 9.36 6.56
CA SER A 17 11.81 10.28 5.43
C SER A 17 10.41 10.86 5.20
N TYR A 18 10.33 12.18 5.34
CA TYR A 18 9.09 12.91 5.12
C TYR A 18 8.71 12.89 3.64
N GLU A 19 9.69 12.91 2.74
CA GLU A 19 9.46 12.76 1.30
C GLU A 19 8.79 11.41 0.96
N HIS A 20 9.27 10.30 1.53
CA HIS A 20 8.64 8.99 1.32
C HIS A 20 7.19 8.98 1.84
N PHE A 21 6.97 9.53 3.04
CA PHE A 21 5.63 9.68 3.59
C PHE A 21 4.73 10.51 2.68
N TYR A 22 5.21 11.66 2.21
CA TYR A 22 4.43 12.59 1.40
C TYR A 22 4.03 11.98 0.05
N VAL A 23 4.95 11.28 -0.62
CA VAL A 23 4.66 10.59 -1.89
C VAL A 23 3.57 9.52 -1.70
N ILE A 24 3.67 8.71 -0.64
CA ILE A 24 2.66 7.68 -0.34
C ILE A 24 1.30 8.34 -0.05
N TYR A 25 1.29 9.41 0.75
CA TYR A 25 0.08 10.15 1.06
C TYR A 25 -0.57 10.77 -0.18
N CYS A 26 0.20 11.38 -1.08
CA CYS A 26 -0.30 11.92 -2.34
C CYS A 26 -0.97 10.82 -3.19
N LYS A 27 -0.33 9.65 -3.32
CA LYS A 27 -0.91 8.51 -4.06
C LYS A 27 -2.22 8.03 -3.46
N PHE A 28 -2.34 8.01 -2.13
CA PHE A 28 -3.59 7.67 -1.45
C PHE A 28 -4.67 8.73 -1.73
N TRP A 29 -4.31 10.00 -1.56
CA TRP A 29 -5.21 11.14 -1.72
C TRP A 29 -5.77 11.27 -3.15
N GLU A 30 -4.98 10.92 -4.16
CA GLU A 30 -5.44 10.86 -5.55
C GLU A 30 -6.55 9.81 -5.79
N LEU A 31 -6.59 8.74 -4.99
CA LEU A 31 -7.58 7.67 -5.11
C LEU A 31 -8.85 7.93 -4.25
N ASP A 32 -8.67 8.48 -3.05
CA ASP A 32 -9.73 8.83 -2.10
C ASP A 32 -10.38 10.18 -2.44
N THR A 33 -11.19 10.18 -3.50
CA THR A 33 -11.81 11.40 -4.06
C THR A 33 -12.94 11.98 -3.20
N ASP A 34 -13.56 11.18 -2.35
CA ASP A 34 -14.60 11.59 -1.41
C ASP A 34 -14.07 11.91 -0.01
N HIS A 35 -12.76 11.71 0.21
CA HIS A 35 -12.02 12.09 1.41
C HIS A 35 -12.58 11.42 2.68
N ASP A 36 -13.04 10.17 2.56
CA ASP A 36 -13.55 9.38 3.68
C ASP A 36 -12.45 8.53 4.35
N PHE A 37 -11.19 8.67 3.89
CA PHE A 37 -10.01 7.91 4.31
C PHE A 37 -10.12 6.41 4.01
N LEU A 38 -10.95 6.03 3.04
CA LEU A 38 -11.15 4.65 2.64
C LEU A 38 -11.07 4.51 1.12
N ILE A 39 -10.44 3.43 0.66
CA ILE A 39 -10.31 3.08 -0.75
C ILE A 39 -11.12 1.80 -0.99
N ASP A 40 -12.06 1.84 -1.93
CA ASP A 40 -12.72 0.64 -2.45
C ASP A 40 -12.04 0.11 -3.72
N LYS A 41 -12.60 -0.95 -4.30
CA LYS A 41 -12.05 -1.56 -5.53
C LYS A 41 -12.04 -0.59 -6.71
N GLU A 42 -13.08 0.22 -6.86
CA GLU A 42 -13.23 1.16 -7.97
C GLU A 42 -12.26 2.33 -7.85
N ASN A 43 -11.96 2.75 -6.63
CA ASN A 43 -10.84 3.65 -6.37
C ASN A 43 -9.52 2.99 -6.79
N LEU A 44 -9.19 1.81 -6.26
CA LEU A 44 -7.88 1.17 -6.46
C LEU A 44 -7.61 0.77 -7.93
N ILE A 45 -8.64 0.44 -8.72
CA ILE A 45 -8.50 0.15 -10.16
C ILE A 45 -7.87 1.32 -10.93
N ARG A 46 -8.00 2.55 -10.45
CA ARG A 46 -7.44 3.76 -11.09
C ARG A 46 -5.96 3.97 -10.77
N TYR A 47 -5.41 3.22 -9.81
CA TYR A 47 -4.01 3.31 -9.41
C TYR A 47 -3.07 3.18 -10.61
N GLY A 48 -2.09 4.10 -10.69
CA GLY A 48 -1.06 4.08 -11.72
C GLY A 48 -1.61 4.17 -13.15
N ASN A 49 -2.73 4.87 -13.36
CA ASN A 49 -3.44 4.91 -14.65
C ASN A 49 -3.87 3.51 -15.13
N HIS A 50 -4.57 2.79 -14.25
CA HIS A 50 -5.03 1.41 -14.48
C HIS A 50 -3.88 0.39 -14.67
N ALA A 51 -2.79 0.56 -13.91
CA ALA A 51 -1.68 -0.38 -13.91
C ALA A 51 -2.05 -1.76 -13.35
N LEU A 52 -3.06 -1.82 -12.48
CA LEU A 52 -3.54 -3.06 -11.88
C LEU A 52 -4.70 -3.64 -12.70
N THR A 53 -4.68 -4.96 -12.90
CA THR A 53 -5.83 -5.65 -13.49
C THR A 53 -6.93 -5.85 -12.45
N TYR A 54 -8.18 -5.97 -12.91
CA TYR A 54 -9.34 -6.23 -12.06
C TYR A 54 -9.15 -7.47 -11.17
N ARG A 55 -8.53 -8.54 -11.71
CA ARG A 55 -8.24 -9.77 -10.97
C ARG A 55 -7.26 -9.55 -9.81
N ILE A 56 -6.28 -8.67 -9.99
CA ILE A 56 -5.34 -8.31 -8.91
C ILE A 56 -6.06 -7.50 -7.83
N VAL A 57 -6.86 -6.51 -8.22
CA VAL A 57 -7.65 -5.72 -7.26
C VAL A 57 -8.59 -6.61 -6.46
N ASP A 58 -9.32 -7.52 -7.10
CA ASP A 58 -10.18 -8.49 -6.42
C ASP A 58 -9.44 -9.32 -5.37
N ARG A 59 -8.20 -9.71 -5.65
CA ARG A 59 -7.36 -10.48 -4.71
C ARG A 59 -6.84 -9.65 -3.55
N ILE A 60 -6.45 -8.40 -3.80
CA ILE A 60 -6.07 -7.48 -2.72
C ILE A 60 -7.23 -7.35 -1.73
N PHE A 61 -8.45 -7.16 -2.24
CA PHE A 61 -9.66 -7.03 -1.43
C PHE A 61 -10.24 -8.34 -0.90
N SER A 62 -9.78 -9.51 -1.39
CA SER A 62 -10.09 -10.80 -0.75
C SER A 62 -9.25 -11.03 0.51
N GLN A 63 -8.23 -10.18 0.75
CA GLN A 63 -7.45 -10.14 1.99
C GLN A 63 -6.84 -11.51 2.34
N VAL A 64 -6.40 -12.26 1.31
CA VAL A 64 -5.74 -13.55 1.52
C VAL A 64 -4.32 -13.33 2.01
N ALA A 65 -3.57 -12.41 1.40
CA ALA A 65 -2.19 -12.12 1.78
C ALA A 65 -2.08 -11.42 3.14
N ARG A 66 -2.96 -10.44 3.38
CA ARG A 66 -3.02 -9.70 4.64
C ARG A 66 -4.45 -9.29 4.92
N LYS A 67 -4.90 -9.44 6.17
CA LYS A 67 -6.18 -8.90 6.64
C LYS A 67 -6.10 -7.38 6.78
N PHE A 68 -7.13 -6.70 6.30
CA PHE A 68 -7.22 -5.26 6.45
C PHE A 68 -7.46 -4.89 7.92
N THR A 69 -6.85 -3.80 8.35
CA THR A 69 -7.11 -3.18 9.66
C THR A 69 -8.34 -2.30 9.60
N SER A 70 -8.76 -1.87 8.41
CA SER A 70 -10.05 -1.23 8.16
C SER A 70 -11.20 -2.05 8.77
N LYS A 71 -12.07 -1.35 9.49
CA LYS A 71 -13.29 -1.93 10.08
C LYS A 71 -14.49 -1.89 9.13
N VAL A 72 -14.31 -1.31 7.95
CA VAL A 72 -15.36 -1.16 6.93
C VAL A 72 -15.18 -2.26 5.89
N GLU A 73 -16.20 -3.10 5.75
CA GLU A 73 -16.17 -4.22 4.82
C GLU A 73 -15.96 -3.73 3.38
N GLY A 74 -15.09 -4.43 2.64
CA GLY A 74 -14.81 -4.11 1.24
C GLY A 74 -14.03 -2.81 1.04
N LYS A 75 -13.54 -2.18 2.11
CA LYS A 75 -12.77 -0.94 2.04
C LYS A 75 -11.41 -1.07 2.74
N MET A 76 -10.38 -0.53 2.09
CA MET A 76 -9.00 -0.46 2.55
C MET A 76 -8.76 0.89 3.24
N GLY A 77 -8.16 0.91 4.44
CA GLY A 77 -7.77 2.16 5.10
C GLY A 77 -6.37 2.63 4.66
N TYR A 78 -5.96 3.82 5.10
CA TYR A 78 -4.62 4.35 4.80
C TYR A 78 -3.48 3.40 5.22
N GLU A 79 -3.56 2.80 6.41
CA GLU A 79 -2.56 1.83 6.87
C GLU A 79 -2.47 0.62 5.93
N ASP A 80 -3.60 0.07 5.53
CA ASP A 80 -3.67 -1.05 4.59
C ASP A 80 -3.09 -0.69 3.21
N PHE A 81 -3.33 0.55 2.76
CA PHE A 81 -2.76 1.08 1.53
C PHE A 81 -1.24 1.24 1.62
N VAL A 82 -0.69 1.66 2.76
CA VAL A 82 0.76 1.74 2.98
C VAL A 82 1.42 0.36 2.81
N TYR A 83 0.81 -0.71 3.33
CA TYR A 83 1.32 -2.07 3.10
C TYR A 83 1.26 -2.47 1.62
N PHE A 84 0.16 -2.16 0.94
CA PHE A 84 0.01 -2.40 -0.49
C PHE A 84 1.08 -1.66 -1.31
N ILE A 85 1.23 -0.34 -1.13
CA ILE A 85 2.13 0.47 -1.96
C ILE A 85 3.60 0.11 -1.73
N LEU A 86 4.01 -0.14 -0.49
CA LEU A 86 5.37 -0.59 -0.19
C LEU A 86 5.68 -1.94 -0.85
N SER A 87 4.71 -2.86 -0.82
CA SER A 87 4.82 -4.14 -1.51
C SER A 87 4.84 -3.97 -3.03
N GLU A 88 4.08 -3.03 -3.57
CA GLU A 88 4.01 -2.78 -5.02
C GLU A 88 5.29 -2.11 -5.56
N GLU A 89 5.90 -1.18 -4.81
CA GLU A 89 7.10 -0.44 -5.24
C GLU A 89 8.38 -1.29 -5.14
N ASP A 90 8.54 -2.12 -4.10
CA ASP A 90 9.68 -3.05 -3.97
C ASP A 90 9.22 -4.52 -3.91
N LYS A 91 9.00 -5.08 -5.11
CA LYS A 91 8.62 -6.49 -5.32
C LYS A 91 9.71 -7.50 -4.96
N SER A 92 10.92 -7.05 -4.64
CA SER A 92 12.04 -7.93 -4.29
C SER A 92 12.21 -8.11 -2.78
N SER A 93 11.62 -7.22 -1.99
CA SER A 93 11.66 -7.30 -0.53
C SER A 93 10.92 -8.52 0.01
N GLU A 94 11.40 -9.08 1.11
CA GLU A 94 10.79 -10.24 1.77
C GLU A 94 9.30 -10.02 2.13
N PRO A 95 8.87 -8.87 2.70
CA PRO A 95 7.46 -8.62 2.97
C PRO A 95 6.61 -8.55 1.69
N SER A 96 7.18 -8.02 0.61
CA SER A 96 6.50 -7.97 -0.67
C SER A 96 6.36 -9.37 -1.28
N LEU A 97 7.42 -10.18 -1.22
CA LEU A 97 7.35 -11.57 -1.63
C LEU A 97 6.25 -12.29 -0.84
N GLU A 98 6.14 -12.14 0.47
CA GLU A 98 5.00 -12.73 1.22
C GLU A 98 3.64 -12.19 0.73
N TYR A 99 3.56 -10.89 0.47
CA TYR A 99 2.35 -10.24 -0.02
C TYR A 99 1.89 -10.80 -1.38
N TRP A 100 2.82 -11.01 -2.33
CA TRP A 100 2.51 -11.45 -3.71
C TRP A 100 2.68 -12.97 -3.93
N TYR A 101 3.49 -13.68 -3.15
CA TYR A 101 3.82 -15.11 -3.37
C TYR A 101 2.64 -16.03 -3.07
N ILE A 102 1.80 -15.67 -2.08
CA ILE A 102 0.51 -16.34 -1.84
C ILE A 102 -0.33 -16.37 -3.14
N TRP A 103 -0.09 -15.47 -4.08
CA TRP A 103 -0.84 -15.37 -5.32
C TRP A 103 -0.35 -16.34 -6.40
N MET A 104 0.91 -16.77 -6.34
CA MET A 104 1.46 -17.78 -7.25
C MET A 104 1.04 -19.18 -6.82
N GLU A 105 1.01 -19.49 -5.52
CA GLU A 105 0.58 -20.83 -5.05
C GLU A 105 -0.91 -21.11 -5.30
N MET A 106 -1.79 -20.11 -5.23
CA MET A 106 -3.24 -20.32 -5.46
C MET A 106 -3.64 -20.55 -6.93
N GLU A 107 -2.71 -20.47 -7.87
CA GLU A 107 -2.94 -20.76 -9.29
C GLU A 107 -2.40 -22.13 -9.75
N PHE A 108 -1.84 -22.93 -8.84
CA PHE A 108 -1.39 -24.30 -9.10
C PHE A 108 -2.18 -25.33 -8.29
#